data_AF-A0A831PGW6-F1
#
_entry.id   AF-A0A831PGW6-F1
#
_cell.length_a   1.000
_cell.length_b   1.000
_cell.length_c   1.000
_cell.angle_alpha   90.00
_cell.angle_beta   90.00
_cell.angle_gamma   90.00
#
_symmetry.space_group_name_H-M   'P 1'
#
loop_
_entity.id
_entity.type
_entity.pdbx_description
1 polymer ?
#
loop_
_entity_poly.entity_id
_entity_poly.type
_entity_poly.pdbx_seq_one_letter_code
_entity_poly.pdbx_strand_id
1 'polypeptide(L)'
;MRQQPFDFQVKNFLLNLARILGTRIEKILDLYLYVSPDTVRILEVVEKGGEVVGVRLAVRSSKRQDVWYYTSVGEYGAKCTCEGNTIGGKICRHIIIGIMTWNMVSLLKYGKDIDLSKLTWLNTGEKEI
;
A
#
# COMPACT_ATOMS: atom_id res chain seq x y z
N MET A 1 27.52 -3.91 -6.07
CA MET A 1 26.59 -2.87 -5.56
C MET A 1 26.26 -3.22 -4.12
N ARG A 2 26.53 -2.35 -3.14
CA ARG A 2 26.14 -2.61 -1.74
C ARG A 2 24.63 -2.43 -1.64
N GLN A 3 23.90 -3.51 -1.39
CA GLN A 3 22.49 -3.43 -1.01
C GLN A 3 22.40 -2.58 0.26
N GLN A 4 21.50 -1.59 0.27
CA GLN A 4 21.21 -0.87 1.49
C GLN A 4 20.58 -1.82 2.51
N PRO A 5 20.81 -1.63 3.82
CA PRO A 5 20.16 -2.44 4.83
C PRO A 5 18.65 -2.43 4.64
N PHE A 6 18.00 -3.60 4.74
CA PHE A 6 16.56 -3.76 4.53
C PHE A 6 15.73 -2.75 5.33
N ASP A 7 16.06 -2.56 6.61
CA ASP A 7 15.38 -1.60 7.49
C ASP A 7 15.49 -0.16 6.99
N PHE A 8 16.61 0.19 6.36
CA PHE A 8 16.81 1.52 5.78
C PHE A 8 15.93 1.73 4.54
N GLN A 9 15.78 0.70 3.70
CA GLN A 9 14.87 0.73 2.53
C GLN A 9 13.42 0.91 2.99
N VAL A 10 12.96 0.08 3.94
CA VAL A 10 11.61 0.18 4.51
C VAL A 10 11.36 1.55 5.11
N LYS A 11 12.29 2.06 5.95
CA LYS A 11 12.16 3.39 6.57
C LYS A 11 12.02 4.50 5.52
N ASN A 12 12.87 4.50 4.49
CA ASN A 12 12.82 5.50 3.44
C ASN A 12 11.54 5.42 2.62
N PHE A 13 11.08 4.20 2.34
CA PHE A 13 9.80 3.98 1.66
C PHE A 13 8.64 4.60 2.45
N LEU A 14 8.54 4.34 3.76
CA LEU A 14 7.46 4.88 4.60
C LEU A 14 7.50 6.42 4.69
N LEU A 15 8.69 7.01 4.82
CA LEU A 15 8.88 8.47 4.79
C LEU A 15 8.44 9.08 3.46
N ASN A 16 8.82 8.46 2.35
CA ASN A 16 8.42 8.91 1.01
C ASN A 16 6.92 8.80 0.80
N LEU A 17 6.30 7.70 1.23
CA LEU A 17 4.85 7.51 1.17
C LEU A 17 4.10 8.56 1.98
N ALA A 18 4.56 8.87 3.20
CA ALA A 18 3.97 9.93 4.03
C ALA A 18 4.02 11.30 3.33
N ARG A 19 5.17 11.64 2.75
CA ARG A 19 5.37 12.88 1.98
C ARG A 19 4.44 12.96 0.77
N ILE A 20 4.34 11.89 -0.02
CA ILE A 20 3.48 11.84 -1.21
C ILE A 20 2.01 12.00 -0.83
N LEU A 21 1.57 11.36 0.25
CA LEU A 21 0.20 11.44 0.73
C LEU A 21 -0.12 12.75 1.48
N GLY A 22 0.84 13.67 1.63
CA GLY A 22 0.66 14.90 2.40
C GLY A 22 0.26 14.65 3.86
N THR A 23 0.69 13.53 4.44
CA THR A 23 0.25 13.07 5.75
C THR A 23 1.41 12.92 6.74
N ARG A 24 1.06 12.91 8.02
CA ARG A 24 2.01 12.70 9.12
C ARG A 24 2.55 11.26 9.09
N ILE A 25 3.86 11.09 9.31
CA ILE A 25 4.53 9.79 9.29
C ILE A 25 3.95 8.82 10.33
N GLU A 26 3.51 9.34 11.48
CA GLU A 26 2.88 8.57 12.56
C GLU A 26 1.66 7.80 12.05
N LYS A 27 0.84 8.42 11.18
CA LYS A 27 -0.32 7.74 10.58
C LYS A 27 0.07 6.59 9.65
N ILE A 28 1.22 6.71 8.97
CA ILE A 28 1.73 5.63 8.11
C ILE A 28 2.29 4.51 8.99
N LEU A 29 3.01 4.84 10.06
CA LEU A 29 3.54 3.87 11.02
C LEU A 29 2.42 3.09 11.74
N ASP A 30 1.35 3.76 12.15
CA ASP A 30 0.18 3.09 12.75
C ASP A 30 -0.41 2.04 11.81
N LEU A 31 -0.50 2.36 10.52
CA LEU A 31 -0.98 1.41 9.51
C LEU A 31 0.03 0.30 9.24
N TYR A 32 1.33 0.60 9.24
CA TYR A 32 2.38 -0.40 9.07
C TYR A 32 2.36 -1.42 10.22
N LEU A 33 2.27 -0.95 11.46
CA LEU A 33 2.19 -1.78 12.66
C LEU A 33 0.86 -2.52 12.81
N TYR A 34 -0.21 -2.03 12.17
CA TYR A 34 -1.48 -2.74 12.09
C TYR A 34 -1.38 -4.02 11.25
N VAL A 35 -0.45 -4.09 10.28
CA VAL A 35 -0.33 -5.24 9.36
C VAL A 35 0.19 -6.47 10.10
N SER A 36 -0.66 -7.48 10.21
CA SER A 36 -0.33 -8.81 10.72
C SER A 36 -1.17 -9.87 9.99
N PRO A 37 -0.84 -11.17 10.10
CA PRO A 37 -1.67 -12.23 9.50
C PRO A 37 -3.13 -12.23 9.95
N ASP A 38 -3.43 -11.69 11.15
CA ASP A 38 -4.78 -11.61 11.70
C ASP A 38 -5.59 -10.42 11.17
N THR A 39 -4.91 -9.41 10.63
CA THR A 39 -5.53 -8.16 10.17
C THR A 39 -5.43 -7.97 8.66
N VAL A 40 -4.45 -8.60 8.01
CA VAL A 40 -4.18 -8.48 6.57
C VAL A 40 -3.82 -9.84 6.00
N ARG A 41 -4.54 -10.23 4.94
CA ARG A 41 -4.27 -11.46 4.18
C ARG A 41 -3.93 -11.09 2.75
N ILE A 42 -2.79 -11.59 2.27
CA ILE A 42 -2.44 -11.50 0.84
C ILE A 42 -3.26 -12.55 0.11
N LEU A 43 -4.12 -12.12 -0.80
CA LEU A 43 -4.95 -13.00 -1.63
C LEU A 43 -4.25 -13.33 -2.94
N GLU A 44 -3.53 -12.35 -3.51
CA GLU A 44 -2.85 -12.49 -4.79
C GLU A 44 -1.65 -11.55 -4.87
N VAL A 45 -0.56 -12.03 -5.46
CA VAL A 45 0.60 -11.25 -5.86
C VAL A 45 0.67 -11.30 -7.37
N VAL A 46 0.63 -10.15 -8.03
CA VAL A 46 0.63 -10.05 -9.49
C VAL A 46 2.06 -9.72 -9.95
N GLU A 47 2.61 -10.58 -10.80
CA GLU A 47 3.99 -10.47 -11.28
C GLU A 47 4.04 -10.33 -12.79
N LYS A 48 4.97 -9.51 -13.27
CA LYS A 48 5.23 -9.32 -14.70
C LYS A 48 6.70 -8.96 -14.88
N GLY A 49 7.38 -9.55 -15.85
CA GLY A 49 8.75 -9.14 -16.20
C GLY A 49 9.79 -9.27 -15.07
N GLY A 50 9.56 -10.12 -14.06
CA GLY A 50 10.48 -10.30 -12.93
C GLY A 50 10.32 -9.25 -11.83
N GLU A 51 9.18 -8.56 -11.76
CA GLU A 51 8.82 -7.62 -10.71
C GLU A 51 7.38 -7.86 -10.24
N VAL A 52 7.08 -7.47 -8.99
CA VAL A 52 5.70 -7.41 -8.49
C VAL A 52 5.07 -6.12 -9.01
N VAL A 53 4.00 -6.24 -9.80
CA VAL A 53 3.27 -5.09 -10.39
C VAL A 53 1.97 -4.76 -9.65
N GLY A 54 1.60 -5.58 -8.66
CA GLY A 54 0.47 -5.30 -7.79
C GLY A 54 0.16 -6.43 -6.81
N VAL A 55 -0.77 -6.16 -5.90
CA VAL A 55 -1.25 -7.13 -4.91
C VAL A 55 -2.76 -6.99 -4.70
N ARG A 56 -3.40 -8.10 -4.32
CA ARG A 56 -4.76 -8.10 -3.77
C ARG A 56 -4.73 -8.56 -2.33
N LEU A 57 -5.39 -7.81 -1.46
CA LEU A 57 -5.44 -8.09 -0.02
C LEU A 57 -6.87 -8.13 0.48
N ALA A 58 -7.11 -8.93 1.52
CA ALA A 58 -8.21 -8.74 2.45
C ALA A 58 -7.67 -8.04 3.71
N VAL A 59 -8.28 -6.92 4.08
CA VAL A 59 -7.92 -6.13 5.26
C VAL A 59 -9.09 -6.09 6.22
N ARG A 60 -8.88 -6.53 7.45
CA ARG A 60 -9.91 -6.58 8.49
C ARG A 60 -10.37 -5.17 8.87
N SER A 61 -11.66 -5.03 9.17
CA SER A 61 -12.18 -3.79 9.73
C SER A 61 -11.66 -3.60 11.15
N SER A 62 -11.24 -2.38 11.50
CA SER A 62 -10.83 -2.08 12.89
C SER A 62 -12.03 -1.85 13.81
N LYS A 63 -13.24 -1.71 13.24
CA LYS A 63 -14.47 -1.44 14.00
C LYS A 63 -15.36 -2.68 14.13
N ARG A 64 -15.25 -3.63 13.20
CA ARG A 64 -16.14 -4.81 13.12
C ARG A 64 -15.30 -6.05 12.87
N GLN A 65 -15.27 -6.97 13.85
CA GLN A 65 -14.35 -8.10 13.83
C GLN A 65 -14.60 -9.10 12.69
N ASP A 66 -15.83 -9.19 12.18
CA ASP A 66 -16.19 -10.16 11.12
C ASP A 66 -16.23 -9.54 9.72
N VAL A 67 -15.84 -8.27 9.59
CA VAL A 67 -15.86 -7.56 8.31
C VAL A 67 -14.46 -7.47 7.73
N TRP A 68 -14.33 -7.86 6.47
CA TRP A 68 -13.12 -7.73 5.67
C TRP A 68 -13.38 -6.80 4.48
N TYR A 69 -12.45 -5.88 4.23
CA TYR A 69 -12.42 -5.04 3.05
C TYR A 69 -11.39 -5.57 2.08
N TYR A 70 -11.76 -5.66 0.81
CA TYR A 70 -10.88 -6.17 -0.23
C TYR A 70 -10.26 -4.98 -0.96
N THR A 71 -8.95 -5.03 -1.14
CA THR A 71 -8.19 -3.98 -1.81
C THR A 71 -7.30 -4.58 -2.88
N SER A 72 -7.22 -3.94 -4.03
CA SER A 72 -6.29 -4.24 -5.10
C SER A 72 -5.49 -2.99 -5.38
N VAL A 73 -4.17 -3.10 -5.37
CA VAL A 73 -3.27 -1.99 -5.73
C VAL A 73 -2.27 -2.48 -6.75
N GLY A 74 -1.90 -1.63 -7.69
CA GLY A 74 -0.87 -1.92 -8.67
C GLY A 74 -0.48 -0.68 -9.46
N GLU A 75 0.37 -0.86 -10.46
CA GLU A 75 0.93 0.23 -11.25
C GLU A 75 -0.14 1.17 -11.83
N TYR A 76 -1.23 0.60 -12.36
CA TYR A 76 -2.25 1.35 -13.09
C TYR A 76 -3.40 1.87 -12.23
N GLY A 77 -3.46 1.52 -10.95
CA GLY A 77 -4.54 2.01 -10.09
C GLY A 77 -4.72 1.24 -8.78
N ALA A 78 -5.68 1.72 -8.01
CA ALA A 78 -6.14 1.07 -6.80
C ALA A 78 -7.66 0.99 -6.75
N LYS A 79 -8.17 -0.09 -6.15
CA LYS A 79 -9.59 -0.26 -5.82
C LYS A 79 -9.71 -0.87 -4.44
N CYS A 80 -10.69 -0.39 -3.68
CA CYS A 80 -11.03 -0.93 -2.37
C CYS A 80 -12.55 -0.97 -2.20
N THR A 81 -13.05 -2.03 -1.56
CA THR A 81 -14.48 -2.24 -1.30
C THR A 81 -15.02 -1.45 -0.10
N CYS A 82 -14.20 -0.62 0.56
CA CYS A 82 -14.70 0.25 1.61
C CYS A 82 -15.46 1.44 1.03
N GLU A 83 -16.40 1.99 1.81
CA GLU A 83 -17.23 3.13 1.42
C GLU A 83 -16.40 4.35 1.02
N GLY A 84 -15.32 4.65 1.76
CA GLY A 84 -14.48 5.82 1.51
C GLY A 84 -13.84 5.85 0.12
N ASN A 85 -13.43 4.70 -0.40
CA ASN A 85 -12.93 4.59 -1.78
C ASN A 85 -14.07 4.47 -2.80
N THR A 86 -15.11 3.70 -2.48
CA THR A 86 -16.20 3.39 -3.42
C THR A 86 -17.08 4.61 -3.74
N ILE A 87 -17.37 5.44 -2.74
CA ILE A 87 -18.27 6.60 -2.86
C ILE A 87 -17.48 7.90 -3.02
N GLY A 88 -16.32 8.00 -2.37
CA GLY A 88 -15.53 9.24 -2.33
C GLY A 88 -14.35 9.31 -3.30
N GLY A 89 -14.01 8.21 -3.99
CA GLY A 89 -12.79 8.15 -4.82
C GLY A 89 -11.50 8.42 -4.05
N LYS A 90 -11.53 8.29 -2.71
CA LYS A 90 -10.42 8.69 -1.82
C LYS A 90 -9.45 7.53 -1.61
N ILE A 91 -8.16 7.87 -1.48
CA ILE A 91 -7.15 6.94 -0.98
C ILE A 91 -7.47 6.60 0.48
N CYS A 92 -8.07 5.43 0.69
CA CYS A 92 -8.41 4.95 2.01
C CYS A 92 -7.23 4.22 2.66
N ARG A 93 -7.30 4.00 3.98
CA ARG A 93 -6.28 3.26 4.74
C ARG A 93 -5.96 1.87 4.17
N HIS A 94 -6.94 1.18 3.57
CA HIS A 94 -6.74 -0.15 3.01
C HIS A 94 -5.87 -0.12 1.74
N ILE A 95 -5.98 0.97 0.95
CA ILE A 95 -5.11 1.19 -0.22
C ILE A 95 -3.68 1.46 0.26
N ILE A 96 -3.52 2.29 1.30
CA ILE A 96 -2.21 2.57 1.89
C ILE A 96 -1.56 1.29 2.43
N ILE A 97 -2.31 0.45 3.15
CA ILE A 97 -1.88 -0.90 3.56
C ILE A 97 -1.48 -1.73 2.34
N GLY A 98 -2.29 -1.71 1.28
CA GLY A 98 -1.97 -2.33 -0.01
C GLY A 98 -0.60 -1.94 -0.54
N ILE A 99 -0.32 -0.64 -0.61
CA ILE A 99 0.94 -0.08 -1.12
C ILE A 99 2.13 -0.53 -0.25
N MET A 100 1.98 -0.48 1.07
CA MET A 100 3.04 -0.94 1.99
C MET A 100 3.30 -2.43 1.86
N THR A 101 2.25 -3.26 1.86
CA THR A 101 2.40 -4.72 1.68
C THR A 101 3.02 -5.04 0.32
N TRP A 102 2.63 -4.34 -0.75
CA TRP A 102 3.25 -4.48 -2.05
C TRP A 102 4.76 -4.20 -1.99
N ASN A 103 5.17 -3.09 -1.38
CA ASN A 103 6.59 -2.78 -1.22
C ASN A 103 7.35 -3.86 -0.44
N MET A 104 6.77 -4.34 0.66
CA MET A 104 7.37 -5.41 1.47
C MET A 104 7.56 -6.70 0.65
N VAL A 105 6.56 -7.10 -0.13
CA VAL A 105 6.66 -8.28 -1.00
C VAL A 105 7.73 -8.07 -2.08
N SER A 106 7.78 -6.89 -2.71
CA SER A 106 8.80 -6.56 -3.72
C SER A 106 10.22 -6.59 -3.15
N LEU A 107 10.43 -6.00 -1.98
CA LEU A 107 11.72 -6.03 -1.28
C LEU A 107 12.13 -7.46 -0.92
N LEU A 108 11.22 -8.26 -0.36
CA LEU A 108 11.52 -9.63 0.06
C LEU A 108 11.80 -10.55 -1.13
N LYS A 109 11.06 -10.43 -2.23
CA LYS A 109 11.23 -11.32 -3.40
C LYS A 109 12.35 -10.89 -4.33
N TYR A 110 12.56 -9.58 -4.51
CA TYR A 110 13.42 -9.05 -5.57
C TYR A 110 14.48 -8.06 -5.07
N GLY A 111 14.48 -7.69 -3.79
CA GLY A 111 15.43 -6.73 -3.21
C GLY A 111 15.25 -5.31 -3.75
N LYS A 112 14.05 -4.97 -4.26
CA LYS A 112 13.74 -3.68 -4.88
C LYS A 112 12.47 -3.09 -4.29
N ASP A 113 12.55 -1.81 -3.92
CA ASP A 113 11.37 -1.01 -3.58
C ASP A 113 10.51 -0.78 -4.82
N ILE A 114 9.21 -0.57 -4.61
CA ILE A 114 8.34 -0.05 -5.64
C ILE A 114 8.63 1.44 -5.86
N ASP A 115 8.60 1.87 -7.11
CA ASP A 115 8.78 3.27 -7.47
C ASP A 115 7.44 4.01 -7.35
N LEU A 116 7.24 4.70 -6.23
CA LEU A 116 6.01 5.47 -5.96
C LEU A 116 5.76 6.58 -6.99
N SER A 117 6.79 7.06 -7.70
CA SER A 117 6.61 8.09 -8.73
C SER A 117 5.87 7.58 -9.97
N LYS A 118 5.89 6.26 -10.21
CA LYS A 118 5.14 5.61 -11.29
C LYS A 118 3.65 5.48 -10.98
N LEU A 119 3.25 5.62 -9.72
CA LEU A 119 1.86 5.53 -9.28
C LEU A 119 1.18 6.89 -9.45
N THR A 120 0.91 7.30 -10.69
CA THR A 120 0.34 8.62 -11.01
C THR A 120 -1.01 8.88 -10.34
N TRP A 121 -1.77 7.81 -10.07
CA TRP A 121 -3.04 7.84 -9.34
C TRP A 121 -2.89 8.10 -7.82
N LEU A 122 -1.66 8.06 -7.29
CA LEU A 122 -1.39 8.32 -5.87
C LEU A 122 -1.39 9.83 -5.57
N ASN A 123 -1.13 10.66 -6.58
CA ASN A 123 -1.00 12.12 -6.48
C ASN A 123 -2.29 12.90 -6.78
N THR A 124 -3.43 12.24 -7.03
CA THR A 124 -4.68 12.92 -7.46
C THR A 124 -5.45 13.64 -6.33
N GLY A 125 -4.73 14.21 -5.35
CA GLY A 125 -5.31 15.07 -4.31
C GLY A 125 -5.92 16.38 -4.82
N GLU A 126 -5.68 16.77 -6.08
CA GLU A 126 -6.24 17.98 -6.70
C GLU A 126 -6.69 17.71 -8.14
N LYS A 127 -7.84 17.05 -8.30
CA LYS A 127 -8.74 17.40 -9.40
C LYS A 127 -10.07 17.80 -8.78
N GLU A 128 -10.13 19.07 -8.36
CA GLU A 128 -11.41 19.78 -8.29
C GLU A 128 -12.09 19.65 -9.66
N ILE A 129 -13.33 19.17 -9.64
CA ILE A 129 -14.30 19.33 -10.73
C ILE A 129 -15.31 20.35 -10.23
#